data_AF-A0AAV7AWC4-F1
#
_entry.id   AF-A0AAV7AWC4-F1
#
_cell.length_a   1.000
_cell.length_b   1.000
_cell.length_c   1.000
_cell.angle_alpha   90.00
_cell.angle_beta   90.00
_cell.angle_gamma   90.00
#
_symmetry.space_group_name_H-M   'P 1'
#
loop_
_entity.id
_entity.type
_entity.pdbx_description
1 polymer ?
#
loop_
_entity_poly.entity_id
_entity_poly.type
_entity_poly.pdbx_seq_one_letter_code
_entity_poly.pdbx_strand_id
1 'polypeptide(L)'
;TDYFHLFLCVAIIVLYGEDVIEQQLPTDQMLLHFSNLAMHMNGELVLKKARSLLYQFRLLPKIPCSLHDLCKLCGPGMWDSGYIPTIECTGEHPDPKSCLYGGTVEEPTPTSPKDGKKKHKPLDVFTFRK
;
A
#
# COMPACT_ATOMS: atom_id res chain seq x y z
N THR A 1 -1.98 -10.64 8.46
CA THR A 1 -1.87 -9.25 8.93
C THR A 1 -2.95 -9.01 9.94
N ASP A 2 -2.58 -8.45 11.07
CA ASP A 2 -3.54 -8.01 12.11
C ASP A 2 -4.10 -6.63 11.78
N TYR A 3 -3.52 -5.97 10.78
CA TYR A 3 -3.92 -4.67 10.27
C TYR A 3 -4.95 -4.76 9.14
N PHE A 4 -5.75 -5.83 9.07
CA PHE A 4 -6.77 -5.99 8.02
C PHE A 4 -7.81 -4.84 8.03
N HIS A 5 -8.05 -4.25 9.19
CA HIS A 5 -8.91 -3.08 9.34
C HIS A 5 -8.45 -1.87 8.50
N LEU A 6 -7.15 -1.71 8.25
CA LEU A 6 -6.66 -0.65 7.34
C LEU A 6 -7.11 -0.90 5.90
N PHE A 7 -7.08 -2.16 5.45
CA PHE A 7 -7.60 -2.53 4.13
C PHE A 7 -9.12 -2.37 4.04
N LEU A 8 -9.86 -2.56 5.15
CA LEU A 8 -11.28 -2.22 5.22
C LEU A 8 -11.51 -0.73 5.04
N CYS A 9 -10.79 0.13 5.76
CA CYS A 9 -10.89 1.59 5.61
C CYS A 9 -10.60 2.03 4.17
N VAL A 10 -9.52 1.52 3.56
CA VAL A 10 -9.19 1.82 2.16
C VAL A 10 -10.28 1.31 1.22
N ALA A 11 -10.83 0.12 1.43
CA ALA A 11 -11.91 -0.41 0.61
C ALA A 11 -13.17 0.47 0.64
N ILE A 12 -13.55 0.97 1.83
CA ILE A 12 -14.68 1.89 2.00
C ILE A 12 -14.43 3.18 1.22
N ILE A 13 -13.24 3.78 1.37
CA ILE A 13 -12.87 5.00 0.64
C ILE A 13 -12.87 4.76 -0.87
N VAL A 14 -12.35 3.63 -1.35
CA VAL A 14 -12.33 3.30 -2.78
C VAL A 14 -13.74 3.10 -3.36
N LEU A 15 -14.65 2.50 -2.59
CA LEU A 15 -16.01 2.20 -3.08
C LEU A 15 -16.97 3.39 -2.97
N TYR A 16 -16.81 4.23 -1.94
CA TYR A 16 -17.76 5.27 -1.59
C TYR A 16 -17.16 6.69 -1.62
N GLY A 17 -15.88 6.84 -1.95
CA GLY A 17 -15.18 8.13 -1.94
C GLY A 17 -15.17 8.87 -3.28
N GLU A 18 -15.73 8.33 -4.36
CA GLU A 18 -15.71 8.99 -5.68
C GLU A 18 -16.42 10.36 -5.61
N ASP A 19 -17.61 10.42 -5.02
CA ASP A 19 -18.38 11.66 -4.81
C ASP A 19 -17.60 12.71 -4.00
N VAL A 20 -16.85 12.26 -3.00
CA VAL A 20 -16.04 13.14 -2.14
C VAL A 20 -14.98 13.87 -2.95
N ILE A 21 -14.33 13.16 -3.88
CA ILE A 21 -13.27 13.69 -4.73
C ILE A 21 -13.87 14.56 -5.84
N GLU A 22 -14.90 14.08 -6.53
CA GLU A 22 -15.52 14.78 -7.67
C GLU A 22 -16.15 16.10 -7.25
N GLN A 23 -16.81 16.13 -6.09
CA GLN A 23 -17.49 17.32 -5.58
C GLN A 23 -16.59 18.20 -4.71
N GLN A 24 -15.33 17.78 -4.46
CA GLN A 24 -14.39 18.46 -3.56
C GLN A 24 -15.03 18.85 -2.22
N LEU A 25 -15.68 17.88 -1.58
CA LEU A 25 -16.43 18.14 -0.37
C LEU A 25 -15.50 18.70 0.72
N PRO A 26 -15.92 19.76 1.45
CA PRO A 26 -15.18 20.23 2.61
C PRO A 26 -15.19 19.17 3.73
N THR A 27 -14.22 19.25 4.65
CA THR A 27 -13.95 18.20 5.66
C THR A 27 -15.18 17.75 6.45
N ASP A 28 -16.05 18.69 6.83
CA ASP A 28 -17.30 18.44 7.54
C ASP A 28 -18.30 17.63 6.69
N GLN A 29 -18.42 17.96 5.40
CA GLN A 29 -19.27 17.24 4.46
C GLN A 29 -18.71 15.87 4.10
N MET A 30 -17.38 15.72 4.01
CA MET A 30 -16.75 14.39 3.87
C MET A 30 -17.10 13.50 5.07
N LEU A 31 -17.01 14.05 6.28
CA LEU A 31 -17.35 13.34 7.51
C LEU A 31 -18.83 12.93 7.52
N LEU A 32 -19.72 13.84 7.13
CA LEU A 32 -21.14 13.57 7.02
C LEU A 32 -21.44 12.48 5.96
N HIS A 33 -20.80 12.56 4.80
CA HIS A 33 -20.92 11.58 3.72
C HIS A 33 -20.60 10.16 4.19
N PHE A 34 -19.43 9.95 4.80
CA PHE A 34 -19.05 8.64 5.32
C PHE A 34 -19.88 8.20 6.53
N SER A 35 -20.34 9.15 7.36
CA SER A 35 -21.24 8.83 8.49
C SER A 35 -22.59 8.30 8.01
N ASN A 36 -23.12 8.84 6.91
CA ASN A 36 -24.37 8.40 6.31
C ASN A 36 -24.29 7.01 5.67
N LEU A 37 -23.10 6.43 5.50
CA LEU A 37 -22.95 5.04 5.07
C LEU A 37 -23.29 4.03 6.17
N ALA A 38 -23.38 4.47 7.43
CA ALA A 38 -23.79 3.60 8.52
C ALA A 38 -25.12 2.93 8.19
N MET A 39 -25.21 1.61 8.38
CA MET A 39 -26.37 0.77 8.04
C MET A 39 -26.72 0.66 6.54
N HIS A 40 -26.11 1.46 5.67
CA HIS A 40 -26.33 1.44 4.20
C HIS A 40 -25.18 0.78 3.43
N MET A 41 -24.05 0.54 4.09
CA MET A 41 -22.88 -0.10 3.49
C MET A 41 -23.14 -1.58 3.18
N ASN A 42 -22.81 -2.01 1.96
CA ASN A 42 -22.82 -3.42 1.61
C ASN A 42 -21.54 -4.09 2.14
N GLY A 43 -21.65 -4.73 3.31
CA GLY A 43 -20.50 -5.36 3.98
C GLY A 43 -19.81 -6.45 3.15
N GLU A 44 -20.56 -7.22 2.34
CA GLU A 44 -19.98 -8.28 1.50
C GLU A 44 -19.11 -7.69 0.38
N LEU A 45 -19.60 -6.63 -0.27
CA LEU A 45 -18.85 -5.90 -1.30
C LEU A 45 -17.56 -5.31 -0.72
N VAL A 46 -17.64 -4.67 0.45
CA VAL A 46 -16.49 -4.09 1.15
C VAL A 46 -15.47 -5.15 1.52
N LEU A 47 -15.91 -6.29 2.08
CA LEU A 47 -15.02 -7.40 2.44
C LEU A 47 -14.32 -8.00 1.22
N LYS A 48 -15.05 -8.21 0.11
CA LYS A 48 -14.47 -8.68 -1.16
C LYS A 48 -13.42 -7.70 -1.69
N LYS A 49 -13.71 -6.39 -1.65
CA LYS A 49 -12.76 -5.36 -2.08
C LYS A 49 -11.52 -5.32 -1.18
N ALA A 50 -11.69 -5.34 0.15
CA ALA A 50 -10.58 -5.34 1.11
C ALA A 50 -9.69 -6.57 0.95
N ARG A 51 -10.28 -7.77 0.76
CA ARG A 51 -9.53 -8.99 0.47
C ARG A 51 -8.73 -8.88 -0.83
N SER A 52 -9.33 -8.32 -1.88
CA SER A 52 -8.64 -8.07 -3.15
C SER A 52 -7.47 -7.11 -2.95
N LEU A 53 -7.64 -6.01 -2.22
CA LEU A 53 -6.58 -5.04 -1.92
C LEU A 53 -5.41 -5.68 -1.15
N LEU A 54 -5.69 -6.49 -0.12
CA LEU A 54 -4.65 -7.22 0.60
C LEU A 54 -3.90 -8.19 -0.32
N TYR A 55 -4.62 -8.90 -1.18
CA TYR A 55 -4.01 -9.80 -2.15
C TYR A 55 -3.10 -9.04 -3.12
N GLN A 56 -3.57 -7.92 -3.69
CA GLN A 56 -2.77 -7.07 -4.58
C GLN A 56 -1.54 -6.49 -3.88
N PHE A 57 -1.69 -6.01 -2.64
CA PHE A 57 -0.57 -5.52 -1.83
C PHE A 57 0.50 -6.60 -1.64
N ARG A 58 0.09 -7.86 -1.40
CA ARG A 58 1.02 -8.98 -1.30
C ARG A 58 1.65 -9.38 -2.64
N LEU A 59 1.02 -9.10 -3.77
CA LEU A 59 1.62 -9.36 -5.07
C LEU A 59 2.62 -8.30 -5.52
N LEU A 60 2.74 -7.19 -4.78
CA LEU A 60 3.71 -6.16 -5.11
C LEU A 60 5.12 -6.78 -5.10
N PRO A 61 5.96 -6.49 -6.11
CA PRO A 61 7.31 -7.02 -6.16
C PRO A 61 8.17 -6.45 -5.02
N LYS A 62 7.88 -5.20 -4.62
CA LYS A 62 8.57 -4.50 -3.54
C LYS A 62 7.61 -3.61 -2.75
N ILE A 63 7.87 -3.43 -1.46
CA ILE A 63 7.17 -2.48 -0.58
C ILE A 63 8.17 -1.63 0.22
N PRO A 64 7.82 -0.39 0.58
CA PRO A 64 8.66 0.43 1.44
C PRO A 64 8.75 -0.16 2.86
N CYS A 65 9.91 0.00 3.51
CA CYS A 65 10.17 -0.52 4.85
C CYS A 65 9.19 -0.03 5.94
N SER A 66 8.60 1.16 5.77
CA SER A 66 7.56 1.69 6.66
C SER A 66 6.27 0.87 6.67
N LEU A 67 6.04 0.04 5.64
CA LEU A 67 4.86 -0.81 5.51
C LEU A 67 5.13 -2.27 5.88
N HIS A 68 6.36 -2.62 6.29
CA HIS A 68 6.73 -3.99 6.63
C HIS A 68 5.80 -4.63 7.69
N ASP A 69 5.38 -3.86 8.69
CA ASP A 69 4.52 -4.37 9.76
C ASP A 69 3.13 -4.79 9.27
N LEU A 70 2.69 -4.31 8.10
CA LEU A 70 1.47 -4.80 7.45
C LEU A 70 1.60 -6.26 6.99
N CYS A 71 2.82 -6.77 6.82
CA CYS A 71 3.07 -8.17 6.48
C CYS A 71 3.23 -9.08 7.71
N LYS A 72 3.44 -8.52 8.92
CA LYS A 72 3.55 -9.31 10.15
C LYS A 72 2.23 -10.01 10.47
N LEU A 73 2.35 -11.20 11.06
CA LEU A 73 1.25 -12.07 11.45
C LEU A 73 1.32 -12.29 12.96
N CYS A 74 0.26 -11.97 13.70
CA CYS A 74 0.06 -12.52 15.04
C CYS A 74 -0.68 -13.85 14.94
N GLY A 75 0.08 -14.92 14.63
CA GLY A 75 -0.40 -16.31 14.67
C GLY A 75 -1.04 -16.83 13.38
N PRO A 76 -1.64 -18.04 13.42
CA PRO A 76 -2.32 -18.67 12.28
C PRO A 76 -3.66 -17.98 11.99
N GLY A 77 -3.60 -16.70 11.61
CA GLY A 77 -4.76 -15.90 11.28
C GLY A 77 -5.32 -16.27 9.91
N MET A 78 -6.63 -16.08 9.72
CA MET A 78 -7.38 -16.33 8.48
C MET A 78 -6.81 -15.68 7.20
N TRP A 79 -5.88 -14.73 7.35
CA TRP A 79 -5.28 -13.96 6.27
C TRP A 79 -3.80 -14.29 6.06
N ASP A 80 -3.33 -15.43 6.55
CA ASP A 80 -1.95 -15.87 6.35
C ASP A 80 -1.79 -16.58 4.99
N SER A 81 -1.32 -15.85 3.98
CA SER A 81 -0.94 -16.44 2.68
C SER A 81 0.55 -16.72 2.52
N GLY A 82 1.36 -16.66 3.60
CA GLY A 82 2.79 -17.01 3.62
C GLY A 82 3.74 -16.13 2.79
N TYR A 83 3.29 -15.54 1.69
CA TYR A 83 4.08 -14.68 0.81
C TYR A 83 4.16 -13.24 1.34
N ILE A 84 5.39 -12.74 1.45
CA ILE A 84 5.73 -11.39 1.88
C ILE A 84 6.55 -10.73 0.75
N PRO A 85 6.13 -9.56 0.22
CA PRO A 85 6.90 -8.79 -0.76
C PRO A 85 8.32 -8.48 -0.29
N THR A 86 9.24 -8.28 -1.24
CA THR A 86 10.57 -7.76 -0.92
C THR A 86 10.46 -6.36 -0.32
N ILE A 87 11.28 -6.06 0.67
CA ILE A 87 11.22 -4.78 1.39
C ILE A 87 12.39 -3.91 0.94
N GLU A 88 12.10 -2.65 0.59
CA GLU A 88 13.07 -1.65 0.17
C GLU A 88 12.99 -0.43 1.08
N CYS A 89 14.12 0.01 1.62
CA CYS A 89 14.16 1.24 2.41
C CYS A 89 14.35 2.45 1.49
N THR A 90 13.45 3.44 1.59
CA THR A 90 13.57 4.72 0.87
C THR A 90 14.38 5.76 1.64
N GLY A 91 14.69 5.52 2.92
CA GLY A 91 15.32 6.49 3.81
C GLY A 91 14.41 7.63 4.26
N GLU A 92 13.13 7.62 3.86
CA GLU A 92 12.13 8.63 4.21
C GLU A 92 11.45 8.32 5.55
N HIS A 93 12.24 8.21 6.63
CA HIS A 93 11.73 8.11 7.99
C HIS A 93 12.70 8.74 8.99
N PRO A 94 12.24 9.16 10.18
CA PRO A 94 13.00 10.04 11.09
C PRO A 94 14.36 9.49 11.54
N ASP A 95 14.54 8.17 11.53
CA ASP A 95 15.80 7.52 11.88
C ASP A 95 16.25 6.50 10.82
N PRO A 96 16.91 6.94 9.73
CA PRO A 96 17.43 6.07 8.67
C PRO A 96 18.43 5.01 9.16
N LYS A 97 19.15 5.31 10.25
CA LYS A 97 20.24 4.48 10.75
C LYS A 97 19.78 3.28 11.56
N SER A 98 18.59 3.33 12.15
CA SER A 98 17.99 2.19 12.87
C SER A 98 17.12 1.28 12.01
N CYS A 99 16.93 1.62 10.73
CA CYS A 99 16.12 0.79 9.85
C CYS A 99 16.86 -0.49 9.47
N LEU A 100 16.23 -1.62 9.79
CA LEU A 100 16.72 -2.97 9.46
C LEU A 100 16.92 -3.18 7.95
N TYR A 101 16.28 -2.35 7.13
CA TYR A 101 16.34 -2.37 5.67
C TYR A 101 17.21 -1.21 5.10
N GLY A 102 17.70 -0.30 5.95
CA GLY A 102 18.40 0.94 5.58
C GLY A 102 19.85 0.77 5.09
N GLY A 103 20.28 -0.47 4.81
CA GLY A 103 21.65 -0.79 4.41
C GLY A 103 21.77 -1.80 3.27
N THR A 104 20.66 -2.30 2.71
CA THR A 104 20.70 -3.22 1.57
C THR A 104 20.77 -2.45 0.26
N VAL A 105 21.85 -1.68 0.07
CA VAL A 105 22.36 -1.49 -1.28
C VAL A 105 23.04 -2.80 -1.61
N GLU A 106 22.55 -3.51 -2.63
CA GLU A 106 23.19 -4.72 -3.15
C GLU A 106 24.70 -4.50 -3.25
N GLU A 107 25.47 -5.37 -2.63
CA GLU A 107 26.91 -5.49 -2.82
C GLU A 107 27.14 -5.88 -4.29
N PRO A 108 27.69 -5.01 -5.17
CA PRO A 108 28.07 -5.43 -6.50
C PRO A 108 29.41 -6.15 -6.38
N THR A 109 29.39 -7.46 -6.59
CA THR A 109 30.60 -8.23 -6.89
C THR A 109 31.30 -7.66 -8.14
N PRO A 110 32.64 -7.73 -8.22
CA PRO A 110 33.45 -6.72 -8.90
C PRO A 110 33.44 -6.78 -10.44
N THR A 111 33.25 -5.59 -11.03
CA THR A 111 33.69 -5.05 -12.32
C THR A 111 34.08 -5.98 -13.49
N SER A 112 33.38 -5.78 -14.61
CA SER A 112 34.01 -5.70 -15.94
C SER A 112 33.36 -4.56 -16.76
N PRO A 113 34.14 -3.73 -17.49
CA PRO A 113 33.65 -2.46 -18.04
C PRO A 113 33.14 -2.64 -19.48
N LYS A 114 31.91 -2.20 -19.78
CA LYS A 114 31.52 -1.85 -21.16
C LYS A 114 30.56 -0.66 -21.21
N ASP A 115 31.01 0.35 -21.95
CA ASP A 115 30.33 1.55 -22.43
C ASP A 115 28.88 1.35 -22.88
N GLY A 116 28.05 2.37 -22.67
CA GLY A 116 26.77 2.49 -23.37
C GLY A 116 25.81 3.55 -22.83
N LYS A 117 25.92 4.78 -23.32
CA LYS A 117 24.91 5.85 -23.18
C LYS A 117 23.49 5.34 -23.44
N LYS A 118 22.52 5.67 -22.56
CA LYS A 118 21.13 5.98 -22.94
C LYS A 118 20.37 6.74 -21.85
N LYS A 119 19.37 7.48 -22.31
CA LYS A 119 18.76 8.70 -21.77
C LYS A 119 17.27 8.41 -21.46
N HIS A 120 16.66 9.14 -20.50
CA HIS A 120 15.20 9.36 -20.24
C HIS A 120 14.43 8.24 -19.47
N LYS A 121 13.43 8.48 -18.60
CA LYS A 121 12.38 9.54 -18.42
C LYS A 121 11.79 9.47 -16.98
N PRO A 122 10.95 10.43 -16.52
CA PRO A 122 10.47 10.51 -15.13
C PRO A 122 9.35 9.50 -14.82
N LEU A 123 9.27 9.12 -13.55
CA LEU A 123 8.35 8.13 -12.97
C LEU A 123 6.91 8.68 -12.99
N ASP A 124 6.02 8.02 -13.72
CA ASP A 124 4.62 8.40 -13.87
C ASP A 124 3.80 8.02 -12.62
N VAL A 125 2.90 8.94 -12.26
CA VAL A 125 2.07 8.97 -11.06
C VAL A 125 0.98 7.89 -11.11
N PHE A 126 0.69 7.30 -9.95
CA PHE A 126 -0.42 6.35 -9.71
C PHE A 126 -1.72 6.81 -10.38
N THR A 127 -2.16 6.08 -11.41
CA THR A 127 -3.51 6.21 -11.98
C THR A 127 -4.26 4.89 -11.78
N PHE A 128 -5.24 4.90 -10.89
CA PHE A 128 -6.23 3.84 -10.76
C PHE A 128 -7.22 3.99 -11.92
N ARG A 129 -7.37 2.95 -12.75
CA ARG A 129 -8.43 2.88 -13.77
C ARG A 129 -9.65 2.14 -13.23
N LYS A 130 -10.80 2.68 -13.63
CA LYS A 130 -12.19 2.36 -13.28
C LYS A 130 -12.62 0.95 -13.70
#